data_AF-A0A9D9M895-F1
#
_entry.id   AF-A0A9D9M895-F1
#
_cell.length_a   1.000
_cell.length_b   1.000
_cell.length_c   1.000
_cell.angle_alpha   90.00
_cell.angle_beta   90.00
_cell.angle_gamma   90.00
#
_symmetry.space_group_name_H-M   'P 1'
#
loop_
_entity.id
_entity.type
_entity.pdbx_description
1 polymer ?
#
loop_
_entity_poly.entity_id
_entity_poly.type
_entity_poly.pdbx_seq_one_letter_code
_entity_poly.pdbx_strand_id
1 'polypeptide(L)'
;MGKKNSLPLIYLIGVLLVAVGFCLPLFSGKLLKVSANGWNFIHFDKNFGWSSIAALMIFFGAAIGAVLCFVNAGKSTSMLRLICIIVSIVGGLIFFVKFNDNSITKAIGKFSLKYMAVGLYMIIAGWIVGLIGAVTNK
;
A
#
# COMPACT_ATOMS: atom_id res chain seq x y z
N MET A 1 10.40 37.20 1.67
CA MET A 1 10.24 36.24 0.56
C MET A 1 9.76 34.90 1.13
N GLY A 2 8.44 34.70 1.24
CA GLY A 2 7.87 33.45 1.73
C GLY A 2 8.03 32.36 0.70
N LYS A 3 8.93 31.41 0.93
CA LYS A 3 9.09 30.21 0.09
C LYS A 3 7.76 29.44 0.18
N LYS A 4 6.96 29.46 -0.90
CA LYS A 4 5.71 28.67 -0.96
C LYS A 4 6.10 27.20 -0.78
N ASN A 5 5.83 26.65 0.40
CA ASN A 5 5.82 25.21 0.62
C ASN A 5 4.65 24.63 -0.17
N SER A 6 4.86 24.38 -1.46
CA SER A 6 3.92 23.58 -2.23
C SER A 6 4.03 22.15 -1.72
N LEU A 7 3.06 21.74 -0.90
CA LEU A 7 2.92 20.34 -0.51
C LEU A 7 2.89 19.47 -1.77
N PRO A 8 3.55 18.29 -1.75
CA PRO A 8 3.55 17.36 -2.88
C PRO A 8 2.18 16.67 -2.98
N LEU A 9 1.13 17.42 -3.34
CA LEU A 9 -0.27 17.00 -3.26
C LEU A 9 -0.54 15.70 -3.99
N ILE A 10 0.03 15.51 -5.19
CA ILE A 10 -0.14 14.28 -5.98
C ILE A 10 0.42 13.08 -5.24
N TYR A 11 1.62 13.22 -4.64
CA TYR A 11 2.22 12.15 -3.85
C TYR A 11 1.37 11.86 -2.61
N LEU A 12 0.93 12.90 -1.90
CA LEU A 12 0.09 12.77 -0.71
C LEU A 12 -1.22 12.04 -1.01
N ILE A 13 -1.89 12.39 -2.12
CA ILE A 13 -3.11 11.72 -2.58
C ILE A 13 -2.82 10.23 -2.86
N GLY A 14 -1.69 9.93 -3.51
CA GLY A 14 -1.26 8.55 -3.78
C GLY A 14 -1.08 7.72 -2.50
N VAL A 15 -0.33 8.21 -1.52
CA VAL A 15 -0.11 7.47 -0.27
C VAL A 15 -1.37 7.40 0.61
N LEU A 16 -2.25 8.40 0.55
CA LEU A 16 -3.56 8.33 1.21
C LEU A 16 -4.46 7.26 0.59
N LEU A 17 -4.48 7.14 -0.74
CA LEU A 17 -5.19 6.07 -1.43
C LEU A 17 -4.68 4.68 -1.01
N VAL A 18 -3.36 4.53 -0.81
CA VAL A 18 -2.79 3.28 -0.28
C VAL A 18 -3.28 3.00 1.14
N ALA A 19 -3.23 4.00 2.03
CA ALA A 19 -3.67 3.83 3.41
C ALA A 19 -5.17 3.53 3.53
N VAL A 20 -6.01 4.24 2.78
CA VAL A 20 -7.46 4.00 2.72
C VAL A 20 -7.77 2.64 2.09
N GLY A 21 -7.09 2.31 1.00
CA GLY A 21 -7.22 1.01 0.33
C GLY A 21 -6.86 -0.16 1.24
N PHE A 22 -5.85 0.02 2.11
CA PHE A 22 -5.46 -0.97 3.12
C PHE A 22 -6.53 -1.21 4.19
N CYS A 23 -7.25 -0.16 4.59
CA CYS A 23 -8.35 -0.25 5.56
C CYS A 23 -9.62 -0.85 4.95
N LEU A 24 -9.78 -0.76 3.64
CA LEU A 24 -10.89 -1.35 2.89
C LEU A 24 -10.70 -2.86 2.66
N PRO A 25 -11.77 -3.59 2.28
CA PRO A 25 -11.65 -5.00 1.91
C PRO A 25 -10.69 -5.10 0.71
N LEU A 26 -9.63 -5.89 0.87
CA LEU A 26 -8.68 -6.21 -0.20
C LEU A 26 -9.20 -7.36 -1.05
N PHE A 27 -9.93 -8.27 -0.42
CA PHE A 27 -10.63 -9.38 -1.07
C PHE A 27 -12.08 -9.41 -0.60
N SER A 28 -13.00 -9.55 -1.55
CA SER A 28 -14.43 -9.73 -1.27
C SER A 28 -14.99 -10.78 -2.21
N GLY A 29 -15.35 -11.92 -1.66
CA GLY A 29 -16.05 -12.97 -2.37
C GLY A 29 -17.38 -13.26 -1.70
N LYS A 30 -18.50 -13.06 -2.42
CA LYS A 30 -19.82 -13.60 -2.02
C LYS A 30 -19.75 -15.11 -1.72
N LEU A 31 -18.82 -15.83 -2.35
CA LEU A 31 -18.59 -17.26 -2.16
C LEU A 31 -17.81 -17.62 -0.88
N LEU A 32 -16.99 -16.70 -0.33
CA LEU A 32 -16.11 -16.98 0.80
C LEU A 32 -16.65 -16.46 2.14
N LYS A 33 -17.71 -15.61 2.16
CA LYS A 33 -18.22 -14.92 3.38
C LYS A 33 -17.13 -14.24 4.22
N VAL A 34 -15.95 -13.99 3.65
CA VAL A 34 -14.79 -13.40 4.32
C VAL A 34 -14.45 -12.11 3.60
N SER A 35 -14.63 -11.00 4.31
CA SER A 35 -14.10 -9.69 3.95
C SER A 35 -12.79 -9.49 4.71
N ALA A 36 -11.66 -9.55 4.01
CA ALA A 36 -10.34 -9.38 4.61
C ALA A 36 -9.75 -8.03 4.19
N ASN A 37 -9.54 -7.15 5.17
CA ASN A 37 -8.74 -5.93 5.00
C ASN A 37 -7.27 -6.19 5.36
N GLY A 38 -6.40 -5.20 5.18
CA GLY A 38 -4.97 -5.31 5.49
C GLY A 38 -4.66 -5.74 6.93
N TRP A 39 -5.47 -5.30 7.89
CA TRP A 39 -5.32 -5.63 9.31
C TRP A 39 -5.65 -7.09 9.64
N ASN A 40 -6.64 -7.66 8.95
CA ASN A 40 -6.99 -9.06 9.13
C ASN A 40 -5.82 -9.99 8.78
N PHE A 41 -4.98 -9.63 7.82
CA PHE A 41 -3.78 -10.41 7.47
C PHE A 41 -2.72 -10.43 8.57
N ILE A 42 -2.64 -9.37 9.38
CA ILE A 42 -1.76 -9.30 10.54
C ILE A 42 -2.33 -10.18 11.67
N HIS A 43 -3.66 -10.16 11.84
CA HIS A 43 -4.34 -10.94 12.88
C HIS A 43 -4.40 -12.45 12.58
N PHE A 44 -4.48 -12.85 11.31
CA PHE A 44 -4.56 -14.26 10.92
C PHE A 44 -3.23 -15.01 11.02
N ASP A 45 -2.13 -14.29 11.10
CA ASP A 45 -0.79 -14.86 11.14
C ASP A 45 -0.30 -14.94 12.59
N LYS A 46 -0.64 -16.05 13.26
CA LYS A 46 -0.29 -16.31 14.67
C LYS A 46 1.20 -16.23 14.99
N ASN A 47 2.07 -16.32 13.98
CA ASN A 47 3.53 -16.33 14.15
C ASN A 47 4.19 -15.05 13.63
N PHE A 48 3.42 -14.01 13.27
CA PHE A 48 3.97 -12.78 12.70
C PHE A 48 4.87 -13.06 11.48
N GLY A 49 4.42 -13.95 10.61
CA GLY A 49 5.12 -14.36 9.41
C GLY A 49 5.21 -13.28 8.33
N TRP A 50 5.76 -13.70 7.19
CA TRP A 50 6.05 -12.83 6.05
C TRP A 50 4.84 -12.07 5.50
N SER A 51 3.62 -12.60 5.66
CA SER A 51 2.38 -11.94 5.23
C SER A 51 2.03 -10.73 6.12
N SER A 52 2.28 -10.83 7.42
CA SER A 52 2.13 -9.70 8.37
C SER A 52 3.16 -8.62 8.10
N ILE A 53 4.42 -9.02 7.91
CA ILE A 53 5.51 -8.09 7.59
C ILE A 53 5.21 -7.34 6.29
N ALA A 54 4.72 -8.04 5.27
CA ALA A 54 4.33 -7.46 4.00
C ALA A 54 3.17 -6.47 4.14
N ALA A 55 2.11 -6.82 4.88
CA ALA A 55 0.99 -5.93 5.17
C ALA A 55 1.44 -4.65 5.91
N LEU A 56 2.34 -4.81 6.88
CA LEU A 56 2.93 -3.68 7.61
C LEU A 56 3.80 -2.79 6.73
N MET A 57 4.60 -3.36 5.81
CA MET A 57 5.39 -2.58 4.84
C MET A 57 4.50 -1.72 3.94
N ILE A 58 3.35 -2.25 3.50
CA ILE A 58 2.38 -1.48 2.69
C ILE A 58 1.89 -0.27 3.47
N PHE A 59 1.41 -0.48 4.70
CA PHE A 59 0.78 0.56 5.52
C PHE A 59 1.79 1.56 6.09
N PHE A 60 2.87 1.09 6.73
CA PHE A 60 3.89 1.98 7.29
C PHE A 60 4.64 2.75 6.20
N GLY A 61 4.90 2.14 5.03
CA GLY A 61 5.46 2.85 3.89
C GLY A 61 4.59 4.03 3.45
N ALA A 62 3.26 3.82 3.39
CA ALA A 62 2.30 4.88 3.08
C ALA A 62 2.20 5.94 4.19
N ALA A 63 2.14 5.52 5.46
CA ALA A 63 2.03 6.42 6.61
C ALA A 63 3.27 7.32 6.77
N ILE A 64 4.47 6.75 6.70
CA ILE A 64 5.73 7.50 6.75
C ILE A 64 5.84 8.43 5.53
N GLY A 65 5.46 7.96 4.34
CA GLY A 65 5.38 8.77 3.13
C GLY A 65 4.47 10.00 3.31
N ALA A 66 3.28 9.80 3.90
CA ALA A 66 2.35 10.89 4.19
C ALA A 66 2.95 11.91 5.17
N VAL A 67 3.60 11.46 6.25
CA VAL A 67 4.28 12.36 7.20
C VAL A 67 5.40 13.15 6.53
N LEU A 68 6.18 12.52 5.65
CA LEU A 68 7.23 13.18 4.88
C LEU A 68 6.71 14.24 3.91
N CYS A 69 5.41 14.29 3.60
CA CYS A 69 4.82 15.39 2.84
C CYS A 69 4.81 16.70 3.63
N PHE A 70 4.70 16.61 4.95
CA PHE A 70 4.62 17.77 5.85
C PHE A 70 5.99 18.19 6.39
N VAL A 71 6.99 17.32 6.32
CA VAL A 71 8.38 17.65 6.65
C VAL A 71 9.04 18.33 5.45
N ASN A 72 9.42 19.59 5.62
CA ASN A 72 9.99 20.41 4.55
C ASN A 72 11.51 20.50 4.67
N ALA A 73 12.23 19.46 4.28
CA ALA A 73 13.70 19.38 4.38
C ALA A 73 14.43 19.25 3.02
N GLY A 74 13.89 19.88 1.97
CA GLY A 74 14.57 20.00 0.66
C GLY A 74 14.74 18.69 -0.11
N LYS A 75 15.77 18.58 -0.97
CA LYS A 75 15.99 17.45 -1.91
C LYS A 75 15.99 16.06 -1.25
N SER A 76 16.49 15.95 -0.01
CA SER A 76 16.54 14.68 0.73
C SER A 76 15.13 14.10 0.96
N THR A 77 14.13 14.96 1.20
CA THR A 77 12.76 14.52 1.45
C THR A 77 12.05 13.97 0.20
N SER A 78 12.39 14.45 -1.00
CA SER A 78 11.85 13.90 -2.25
C SER A 78 12.36 12.47 -2.49
N MET A 79 13.65 12.21 -2.22
CA MET A 79 14.22 10.86 -2.31
C MET A 79 13.62 9.91 -1.26
N LEU A 80 13.44 10.38 -0.02
CA LEU A 80 12.80 9.59 1.04
C LEU A 80 11.34 9.23 0.72
N ARG A 81 10.57 10.15 0.13
CA ARG A 81 9.20 9.89 -0.34
C ARG A 81 9.17 8.77 -1.40
N LEU A 82 10.13 8.79 -2.32
CA LEU A 82 10.27 7.77 -3.35
C LEU A 82 10.64 6.40 -2.74
N ILE A 83 11.54 6.38 -1.76
CA ILE A 83 11.88 5.15 -1.03
C ILE A 83 10.64 4.60 -0.29
N CYS A 84 9.86 5.45 0.38
CA CYS A 84 8.68 5.02 1.12
C CYS A 84 7.63 4.34 0.22
N ILE A 85 7.41 4.86 -0.99
CA ILE A 85 6.47 4.24 -1.91
C ILE A 85 7.01 2.95 -2.51
N ILE A 86 8.32 2.88 -2.79
CA ILE A 86 8.96 1.62 -3.22
C ILE A 86 8.82 0.56 -2.13
N VAL A 87 9.07 0.90 -0.86
CA VAL A 87 8.89 -0.02 0.26
C VAL A 87 7.45 -0.54 0.33
N SER A 88 6.46 0.34 0.12
CA SER A 88 5.06 -0.05 0.07
C SER A 88 4.76 -1.02 -1.09
N ILE A 89 5.31 -0.75 -2.28
CA ILE A 89 5.19 -1.64 -3.47
C ILE A 89 5.86 -2.99 -3.23
N VAL A 90 7.06 -3.01 -2.65
CA VAL A 90 7.79 -4.24 -2.33
C VAL A 90 7.02 -5.06 -1.30
N GLY A 91 6.46 -4.43 -0.27
CA GLY A 91 5.54 -5.07 0.67
C GLY A 91 4.35 -5.71 -0.08
N GLY A 92 3.78 -4.98 -1.02
CA GLY A 92 2.76 -5.47 -1.95
C GLY A 92 3.18 -6.72 -2.73
N LEU A 93 4.36 -6.71 -3.35
CA LEU A 93 4.88 -7.83 -4.13
C LEU A 93 5.12 -9.06 -3.25
N ILE A 94 5.73 -8.90 -2.09
CA ILE A 94 5.93 -9.99 -1.12
C ILE A 94 4.58 -10.57 -0.70
N PHE A 95 3.60 -9.70 -0.43
CA PHE A 95 2.25 -10.10 -0.09
C PHE A 95 1.63 -10.97 -1.20
N PHE A 96 1.71 -10.54 -2.47
CA PHE A 96 1.21 -11.31 -3.61
C PHE A 96 1.93 -12.64 -3.84
N VAL A 97 3.26 -12.67 -3.72
CA VAL A 97 4.06 -13.90 -3.90
C VAL A 97 3.70 -14.92 -2.81
N LYS A 98 3.66 -14.51 -1.54
CA LYS A 98 3.30 -15.39 -0.43
C LYS A 98 1.84 -15.83 -0.46
N PHE A 99 0.95 -15.01 -1.01
CA PHE A 99 -0.42 -15.43 -1.30
C PHE A 99 -0.50 -16.58 -2.31
N ASN A 100 0.47 -16.71 -3.22
CA ASN A 100 0.46 -17.73 -4.28
C ASN A 100 1.06 -19.09 -3.84
N ASP A 101 1.85 -19.11 -2.76
CA ASP A 101 2.54 -20.32 -2.27
C ASP A 101 1.64 -21.25 -1.43
N ASN A 102 0.65 -20.72 -0.71
CA ASN A 102 -0.23 -21.53 0.14
C ASN A 102 -1.30 -22.29 -0.67
N SER A 103 -1.47 -23.59 -0.39
CA SER A 103 -2.40 -24.49 -1.11
C SER A 103 -3.89 -24.09 -0.97
N ILE A 104 -4.26 -23.46 0.15
CA ILE A 104 -5.60 -22.91 0.40
C ILE A 104 -5.83 -21.60 -0.37
N THR A 105 -4.76 -20.84 -0.66
CA THR A 105 -4.82 -19.54 -1.35
C THR A 105 -4.52 -19.61 -2.84
N LYS A 106 -4.01 -20.73 -3.38
CA LYS A 106 -4.00 -21.01 -4.84
C LYS A 106 -5.40 -20.93 -5.47
N ALA A 107 -6.44 -21.28 -4.70
CA ALA A 107 -7.82 -21.10 -5.11
C ALA A 107 -8.23 -19.63 -5.22
N ILE A 108 -7.70 -18.76 -4.33
CA ILE A 108 -7.91 -17.31 -4.36
C ILE A 108 -7.03 -16.65 -5.42
N GLY A 109 -5.79 -17.10 -5.61
CA GLY A 109 -4.85 -16.64 -6.64
C GLY A 109 -5.36 -16.88 -8.06
N LYS A 110 -5.93 -18.06 -8.35
CA LYS A 110 -6.61 -18.34 -9.63
C LYS A 110 -7.91 -17.56 -9.82
N PHE A 111 -8.48 -17.00 -8.74
CA PHE A 111 -9.69 -16.18 -8.75
C PHE A 111 -9.44 -14.69 -8.47
N SER A 112 -8.18 -14.28 -8.33
CA SER A 112 -7.77 -13.01 -7.72
C SER A 112 -8.18 -11.78 -8.53
N LEU A 113 -8.29 -11.93 -9.85
CA LEU A 113 -8.79 -10.85 -10.71
C LEU A 113 -10.32 -10.67 -10.63
N LYS A 114 -11.08 -11.66 -10.13
CA LYS A 114 -12.56 -11.63 -10.09
C LYS A 114 -13.13 -11.27 -8.72
N TYR A 115 -12.35 -11.41 -7.63
CA TYR A 115 -12.74 -11.07 -6.26
C TYR A 115 -11.86 -9.99 -5.61
N MET A 116 -11.06 -9.31 -6.43
CA MET A 116 -10.33 -8.12 -6.02
C MET A 116 -11.36 -7.10 -5.54
N ALA A 117 -11.30 -6.75 -4.26
CA ALA A 117 -12.21 -5.77 -3.70
C ALA A 117 -11.63 -4.36 -3.88
N VAL A 118 -12.48 -3.38 -3.63
CA VAL A 118 -12.18 -1.96 -3.88
C VAL A 118 -10.86 -1.53 -3.22
N GLY A 119 -10.51 -2.10 -2.06
CA GLY A 119 -9.28 -1.75 -1.34
C GLY A 119 -8.00 -2.03 -2.12
N LEU A 120 -7.90 -3.16 -2.82
CA LEU A 120 -6.69 -3.50 -3.57
C LEU A 120 -6.55 -2.63 -4.84
N TYR A 121 -7.66 -2.29 -5.50
CA TYR A 121 -7.64 -1.31 -6.60
C TYR A 121 -7.19 0.08 -6.13
N MET A 122 -7.64 0.52 -4.95
CA MET A 122 -7.19 1.79 -4.37
C MET A 122 -5.70 1.77 -4.01
N ILE A 123 -5.16 0.65 -3.51
CA ILE A 123 -3.72 0.50 -3.26
C ILE A 123 -2.92 0.62 -4.56
N ILE A 124 -3.31 -0.11 -5.62
CA ILE A 124 -2.61 -0.08 -6.90
C ILE A 124 -2.68 1.32 -7.53
N ALA A 125 -3.86 1.94 -7.53
CA ALA A 125 -4.03 3.32 -8.00
C ALA A 125 -3.19 4.29 -7.16
N GLY A 126 -3.15 4.11 -5.84
CA GLY A 126 -2.33 4.89 -4.93
C GLY A 126 -0.83 4.76 -5.19
N TRP A 127 -0.33 3.56 -5.51
CA TRP A 127 1.07 3.36 -5.91
C TRP A 127 1.41 4.10 -7.20
N ILE A 128 0.54 4.03 -8.22
CA ILE A 128 0.76 4.71 -9.50
C ILE A 128 0.76 6.24 -9.29
N VAL A 129 -0.29 6.77 -8.65
CA VAL A 129 -0.44 8.20 -8.40
C VAL A 129 0.69 8.71 -7.49
N GLY A 130 1.07 7.94 -6.48
CA GLY A 130 2.17 8.30 -5.59
C GLY A 130 3.53 8.25 -6.28
N LEU A 131 3.79 7.28 -7.17
CA LEU A 131 5.01 7.23 -7.97
C LEU A 131 5.12 8.46 -8.89
N ILE A 132 4.04 8.78 -9.60
CA ILE A 132 3.97 9.99 -10.42
C ILE A 132 4.23 11.22 -9.53
N GLY A 133 3.54 11.32 -8.39
CA GLY A 133 3.74 12.40 -7.44
C GLY A 133 5.18 12.53 -6.92
N ALA A 134 5.87 11.41 -6.67
CA ALA A 134 7.27 11.40 -6.21
C ALA A 134 8.24 11.85 -7.31
N VAL A 135 7.96 11.50 -8.57
CA VAL A 135 8.81 11.85 -9.71
C VAL A 135 8.57 13.28 -10.19
N THR A 136 7.31 13.74 -10.19
CA THR A 136 6.92 15.06 -10.69
C THR A 136 7.10 16.19 -9.66
N ASN A 137 7.00 15.90 -8.35
CA ASN A 137 7.33 16.88 -7.28
C ASN A 137 8.82 16.87 -6.90
N LYS A 138 9.72 16.66 -7.88
CA LYS A 138 11.17 16.78 -7.69
C LYS A 138 11.63 18.23 -7.63
#